data_AF-A0A9Q0DCL2-F1
#
_entry.id   AF-A0A9Q0DCL2-F1
#
_cell.length_a   1.000
_cell.length_b   1.000
_cell.length_c   1.000
_cell.angle_alpha   90.00
_cell.angle_beta   90.00
_cell.angle_gamma   90.00
#
_symmetry.space_group_name_H-M   'P 1'
#
loop_
_entity.id
_entity.type
_entity.pdbx_description
1 polymer ?
#
loop_
_entity_poly.entity_id
_entity_poly.type
_entity_poly.pdbx_seq_one_letter_code
_entity_poly.pdbx_strand_id
1 'polypeptide(L)'
;MFLTDITGHLNELNLKLQGAGQTVLDMFDTWKAFVGKLAVFSDDVATSTFRYFSHLRELSTQHSISTAEICKYISELESEFTTRFGEFQKYGPMFSFLIKPDSFDGHELDLSSF
;
A
#
# COMPACT_ATOMS: atom_id res chain seq x y z
N MET A 1 -13.35 14.66 -3.34
CA MET A 1 -12.29 14.78 -4.36
C MET A 1 -11.12 13.90 -3.95
N PHE A 2 -10.09 14.36 -3.22
CA PHE A 2 -9.04 13.44 -2.73
C PHE A 2 -9.52 12.40 -1.70
N LEU A 3 -10.21 12.83 -0.64
CA LEU A 3 -10.66 11.90 0.42
C LEU A 3 -11.59 10.81 -0.11
N THR A 4 -12.43 11.13 -1.09
CA THR A 4 -13.30 10.18 -1.78
C THR A 4 -12.49 9.11 -2.50
N ASP A 5 -11.45 9.51 -3.22
CA ASP A 5 -10.58 8.61 -3.96
C ASP A 5 -9.78 7.70 -3.00
N ILE A 6 -9.10 8.27 -1.99
CA ILE A 6 -8.26 7.49 -1.06
C ILE A 6 -9.10 6.54 -0.19
N THR A 7 -10.31 6.94 0.23
CA THR A 7 -11.21 6.04 0.97
C THR A 7 -11.74 4.92 0.08
N GLY A 8 -11.92 5.16 -1.22
CA GLY A 8 -12.19 4.11 -2.20
C GLY A 8 -11.07 3.06 -2.25
N HIS A 9 -9.82 3.50 -2.40
CA HIS A 9 -8.65 2.60 -2.38
C HIS A 9 -8.53 1.82 -1.07
N LEU A 10 -8.77 2.46 0.07
CA LEU A 10 -8.76 1.82 1.39
C LEU A 10 -9.89 0.80 1.55
N ASN A 11 -11.07 1.09 0.98
CA ASN A 11 -12.18 0.14 1.00
C ASN A 11 -11.89 -1.08 0.13
N GLU A 12 -11.28 -0.91 -1.05
CA GLU A 12 -10.84 -2.03 -1.88
C GLU A 12 -9.82 -2.91 -1.16
N LEU A 13 -8.85 -2.30 -0.47
CA LEU A 13 -7.92 -3.02 0.39
C LEU A 13 -8.65 -3.81 1.46
N ASN A 14 -9.56 -3.15 2.19
CA ASN A 14 -10.28 -3.75 3.30
C ASN A 14 -11.15 -4.94 2.84
N LEU A 15 -11.83 -4.83 1.71
CA LEU A 15 -12.62 -5.93 1.13
C LEU A 15 -11.75 -7.11 0.73
N LYS A 16 -10.54 -6.86 0.19
CA LYS A 16 -9.59 -7.93 -0.12
C LYS A 16 -9.15 -8.64 1.16
N LEU A 17 -8.71 -7.88 2.17
CA LEU A 17 -8.24 -8.44 3.45
C LEU A 17 -9.32 -9.22 4.22
N GLN A 18 -10.60 -8.84 4.08
CA GLN A 18 -11.72 -9.47 4.79
C GLN A 18 -12.46 -10.53 3.94
N GLY A 19 -11.99 -10.83 2.73
CA GLY A 19 -12.64 -11.77 1.83
C GLY A 19 -12.64 -13.20 2.39
N ALA A 20 -13.73 -13.94 2.16
CA ALA A 20 -13.80 -15.35 2.52
C ALA A 20 -12.71 -16.15 1.78
N GLY A 21 -11.96 -16.98 2.52
CA GLY A 21 -10.89 -17.82 1.97
C GLY A 21 -9.52 -17.15 1.85
N GLN A 22 -9.33 -15.93 2.39
CA GLN A 22 -8.00 -15.31 2.49
C GLN A 22 -7.13 -16.07 3.49
N THR A 23 -5.97 -16.54 3.03
CA THR A 23 -4.91 -17.04 3.92
C THR A 23 -4.06 -15.88 4.44
N VAL A 24 -3.28 -16.11 5.50
CA VAL A 24 -2.32 -15.11 6.01
C VAL A 24 -1.30 -14.69 4.92
N LEU A 25 -0.95 -15.59 4.01
CA LEU A 25 -0.06 -15.29 2.88
C LEU A 25 -0.74 -14.37 1.86
N ASP A 26 -2.03 -14.58 1.56
CA ASP A 26 -2.80 -13.70 0.67
C ASP A 26 -2.96 -12.31 1.28
N MET A 27 -3.21 -12.25 2.59
CA MET A 27 -3.30 -10.99 3.33
C MET A 27 -1.96 -10.24 3.31
N PHE A 28 -0.85 -10.97 3.51
CA PHE A 28 0.50 -10.40 3.44
C PHE A 28 0.81 -9.84 2.04
N ASP A 29 0.57 -10.59 0.97
CA ASP A 29 0.81 -10.12 -0.41
C ASP A 29 -0.06 -8.91 -0.75
N THR A 30 -1.34 -8.95 -0.36
CA THR A 30 -2.29 -7.85 -0.55
C THR A 30 -1.82 -6.58 0.16
N TRP A 31 -1.40 -6.72 1.42
CA TRP A 31 -0.86 -5.61 2.20
C TRP A 31 0.42 -5.05 1.58
N LYS A 32 1.39 -5.92 1.24
CA LYS A 32 2.67 -5.53 0.64
C LYS A 32 2.47 -4.77 -0.68
N ALA A 33 1.56 -5.26 -1.52
CA ALA A 33 1.19 -4.61 -2.77
C ALA A 33 0.54 -3.23 -2.52
N PHE A 34 -0.28 -3.09 -1.49
CA PHE A 34 -0.91 -1.81 -1.16
C PHE A 34 0.09 -0.77 -0.64
N VAL A 35 1.03 -1.16 0.23
CA VAL A 35 2.13 -0.28 0.65
C VAL A 35 2.91 0.22 -0.56
N GLY A 36 3.26 -0.68 -1.50
CA GLY A 36 3.90 -0.27 -2.76
C GLY A 36 3.06 0.69 -3.62
N LYS A 37 1.72 0.55 -3.61
CA LYS A 37 0.83 1.50 -4.29
C LYS A 37 0.85 2.89 -3.65
N LEU A 38 1.02 3.01 -2.33
CA LEU A 38 1.09 4.32 -1.67
C LEU A 38 2.28 5.14 -2.16
N ALA A 39 3.44 4.50 -2.38
CA ALA A 39 4.59 5.14 -3.02
C ALA A 39 4.25 5.64 -4.43
N VAL A 40 3.61 4.81 -5.25
CA VAL A 40 3.16 5.18 -6.60
C VAL A 40 2.14 6.33 -6.57
N PHE A 41 1.24 6.34 -5.59
CA PHE A 41 0.27 7.42 -5.41
C PHE A 41 0.94 8.72 -5.03
N SER A 42 1.96 8.67 -4.17
CA SER A 42 2.75 9.84 -3.80
C SER A 42 3.41 10.47 -5.03
N ASP A 43 4.04 9.66 -5.90
CA ASP A 43 4.66 10.13 -7.14
C ASP A 43 3.64 10.69 -8.14
N ASP A 44 2.48 10.04 -8.29
CA ASP A 44 1.38 10.49 -9.15
C ASP A 44 0.84 11.87 -8.70
N VAL A 45 0.76 12.11 -7.39
CA VAL A 45 0.34 13.39 -6.82
C VAL A 45 1.46 14.43 -6.93
N ALA A 46 2.72 14.07 -6.66
CA ALA A 46 3.86 14.99 -6.75
C ALA A 46 4.04 15.54 -8.16
N THR A 47 3.79 14.71 -9.18
CA THR A 47 3.81 15.10 -10.60
C THR A 47 2.52 15.78 -11.08
N SER A 48 1.52 15.95 -10.21
CA SER A 48 0.19 16.47 -10.54
C SER A 48 -0.52 15.70 -11.68
N THR A 49 -0.20 14.41 -11.83
CA THR A 49 -0.79 13.55 -12.86
C THR A 49 -2.20 13.09 -12.46
N PHE A 50 -2.41 12.82 -11.17
CA PHE A 50 -3.69 12.41 -10.58
C PHE A 50 -4.36 11.24 -11.32
N ARG A 51 -3.57 10.29 -11.83
CA ARG A 51 -4.06 9.11 -12.56
C ARG A 51 -4.94 8.23 -11.69
N TYR A 52 -4.60 8.09 -10.41
CA TYR A 52 -5.27 7.20 -9.46
C TYR A 52 -6.31 7.91 -8.59
N PHE A 53 -6.48 9.21 -8.78
CA PHE A 53 -7.38 10.06 -8.01
C PHE A 53 -8.33 10.78 -8.97
N SER A 54 -9.33 10.06 -9.50
CA SER A 54 -10.18 10.59 -10.58
C SER A 54 -10.97 11.83 -10.16
N HIS A 55 -11.47 11.87 -8.92
CA HIS A 55 -12.19 13.04 -8.41
C HIS A 55 -11.23 14.19 -8.10
N LEU A 56 -10.01 13.92 -7.64
CA LEU A 56 -8.97 14.96 -7.49
C LEU A 56 -8.55 15.53 -8.84
N ARG A 57 -8.41 14.68 -9.87
CA ARG A 57 -8.11 15.10 -11.23
C ARG A 57 -9.18 16.03 -11.78
N GLU A 58 -10.45 15.69 -11.58
CA GLU A 58 -11.56 16.57 -11.95
C GLU A 58 -11.48 17.92 -11.22
N LEU A 59 -11.20 17.94 -9.90
CA LEU A 59 -11.00 19.18 -9.14
C LEU A 59 -9.93 20.06 -9.75
N SER A 60 -8.81 19.44 -10.15
CA SER A 60 -7.63 20.15 -10.64
C SER A 60 -7.89 20.92 -11.93
N THR A 61 -8.95 20.56 -12.67
CA THR A 61 -9.40 21.30 -13.87
C THR A 61 -10.08 22.63 -13.53
N GLN A 62 -10.59 22.77 -12.30
CA GLN A 62 -11.36 23.92 -11.84
C GLN A 62 -10.60 24.76 -10.82
N HIS A 63 -9.69 24.14 -10.06
CA HIS A 63 -8.99 24.75 -8.94
C HIS A 63 -7.52 24.33 -8.90
N SER A 64 -6.66 25.23 -8.42
CA SER A 64 -5.28 24.87 -8.09
C SER A 64 -5.25 23.94 -6.87
N ILE A 65 -4.53 22.83 -6.98
CA ILE A 65 -4.38 21.83 -5.92
C ILE A 65 -3.02 22.00 -5.24
N SER A 66 -3.02 22.12 -3.91
CA SER A 66 -1.80 21.99 -3.12
C SER A 66 -1.42 20.51 -3.01
N THR A 67 -0.43 20.07 -3.78
CA THR A 67 0.03 18.66 -3.78
C THR A 67 0.85 18.31 -2.55
N ALA A 68 1.50 19.28 -1.90
CA ALA A 68 2.36 19.05 -0.75
C ALA A 68 1.62 18.44 0.46
N GLU A 69 0.41 18.94 0.76
CA GLU A 69 -0.40 18.40 1.86
C GLU A 69 -0.90 16.98 1.56
N ILE A 70 -1.22 16.71 0.29
CA ILE A 70 -1.69 15.40 -0.16
C ILE A 70 -0.55 14.38 -0.10
N CYS A 71 0.65 14.73 -0.59
CA CYS A 71 1.84 13.88 -0.47
C CYS A 71 2.17 13.59 1.00
N LYS A 72 2.12 14.62 1.86
CA LYS A 72 2.33 14.44 3.31
C LYS A 72 1.34 13.43 3.90
N TYR A 73 0.06 13.55 3.56
CA TYR A 73 -0.96 12.59 4.03
C TYR A 73 -0.70 11.17 3.54
N ILE A 74 -0.30 10.99 2.28
CA ILE A 74 0.04 9.67 1.72
C ILE A 74 1.24 9.06 2.47
N SER A 75 2.28 9.85 2.75
CA SER A 75 3.44 9.39 3.52
C SER A 75 3.10 9.02 4.97
N GLU A 76 2.24 9.79 5.62
CA GLU A 76 1.74 9.44 6.96
C GLU A 76 0.93 8.14 6.94
N LEU A 77 0.09 7.96 5.92
CA LEU A 77 -0.68 6.74 5.72
C LEU A 77 0.22 5.52 5.49
N GLU A 78 1.27 5.66 4.67
CA GLU A 78 2.28 4.63 4.44
C GLU A 78 3.00 4.24 5.74
N SER A 79 3.40 5.23 6.54
CA SER A 79 4.04 5.01 7.85
C SER A 79 3.11 4.24 8.81
N GLU A 80 1.83 4.57 8.85
CA GLU A 80 0.84 3.87 9.67
C GLU A 80 0.66 2.42 9.23
N PHE A 81 0.57 2.15 7.92
CA PHE A 81 0.51 0.77 7.40
C PHE A 81 1.78 -0.03 7.68
N THR A 82 2.93 0.62 7.60
CA THR A 82 4.23 0.03 7.89
C THR A 82 4.33 -0.35 9.37
N THR A 83 3.89 0.55 10.27
CA THR A 83 3.95 0.36 11.72
C THR A 83 2.94 -0.66 12.22
N ARG A 84 1.69 -0.55 11.78
CA ARG A 84 0.57 -1.37 12.28
C ARG A 84 0.68 -2.84 11.87
N PHE A 85 1.42 -3.13 10.80
CA PHE A 85 1.68 -4.48 10.31
C PHE A 85 3.13 -4.92 10.57
N GLY A 86 3.72 -4.49 11.69
CA GLY A 86 5.08 -4.88 12.09
C GLY A 86 5.29 -6.40 12.20
N GLU A 87 4.25 -7.19 12.51
CA GLU A 87 4.37 -8.67 12.48
C GLU A 87 4.57 -9.22 11.05
N PHE A 88 3.91 -8.61 10.06
CA PHE A 88 4.16 -8.94 8.65
C PHE A 88 5.56 -8.54 8.21
N GLN A 89 6.17 -7.52 8.81
CA GLN A 89 7.58 -7.23 8.56
C GLN A 89 8.50 -8.29 9.17
N LYS A 90 8.21 -8.72 10.41
CA LYS A 90 8.99 -9.75 11.11
C LYS A 90 8.98 -11.10 10.37
N TYR A 91 7.80 -11.54 9.92
CA TYR A 91 7.65 -12.80 9.18
C TYR A 91 7.70 -12.63 7.66
N GLY A 92 7.93 -11.40 7.19
CA GLY A 92 7.87 -11.02 5.79
C GLY A 92 8.83 -11.78 4.89
N PRO A 93 10.09 -12.04 5.29
CA PRO A 93 11.00 -12.88 4.51
C PRO A 93 10.47 -14.30 4.33
N MET A 94 9.98 -14.92 5.41
CA MET A 94 9.38 -16.26 5.36
C MET A 94 8.15 -16.30 4.45
N PHE A 95 7.23 -15.35 4.59
CA PHE A 95 6.05 -15.28 3.73
C PHE A 95 6.43 -15.02 2.27
N SER A 96 7.42 -14.15 2.01
CA SER A 96 7.90 -13.89 0.65
C SER A 96 8.50 -15.14 0.01
N PHE A 97 9.28 -15.94 0.75
CA PHE A 97 9.77 -17.24 0.29
C PHE A 97 8.64 -18.22 -0.02
N LEU A 98 7.64 -18.33 0.85
CA LEU A 98 6.50 -19.23 0.63
C LEU A 98 5.65 -18.85 -0.59
N ILE A 99 5.55 -17.54 -0.90
CA ILE A 99 4.75 -17.03 -2.01
C ILE A 99 5.54 -17.10 -3.33
N LYS A 100 6.83 -16.74 -3.33
CA LYS A 100 7.72 -16.70 -4.51
C LYS A 100 9.15 -17.15 -4.16
N PRO A 101 9.38 -18.48 -4.03
CA PRO A 101 10.65 -19.02 -3.55
C PRO A 101 11.82 -18.76 -4.52
N ASP A 102 11.54 -18.61 -5.81
CA ASP A 102 12.52 -18.33 -6.87
C ASP A 102 13.04 -16.90 -6.86
N SER A 103 12.27 -15.97 -6.29
CA SER A 103 12.63 -14.54 -6.20
C SER A 103 13.34 -14.17 -4.88
N PHE A 104 13.54 -15.15 -3.99
CA PHE A 104 13.98 -14.91 -2.62
C PHE A 104 15.51 -14.93 -2.49
N ASP A 105 16.09 -13.87 -1.94
CA ASP A 105 17.52 -13.81 -1.61
C ASP A 105 17.75 -14.45 -0.22
N GLY A 106 18.43 -15.60 -0.21
CA GLY A 106 18.52 -16.53 0.94
C GLY A 106 19.15 -15.96 2.22
N HIS A 107 19.71 -14.75 2.18
CA HIS A 107 20.42 -14.12 3.30
C HIS A 107 19.51 -13.56 4.41
N GLU A 108 18.19 -13.50 4.20
CA GLU A 108 17.22 -12.91 5.15
C GLU A 108 16.32 -13.93 5.89
N LEU A 109 16.47 -15.23 5.63
CA LEU A 109 15.68 -16.27 6.32
C LEU A 109 16.30 -16.65 7.66
N ASP A 110 15.73 -16.12 8.74
CA ASP A 110 15.98 -16.66 10.07
C ASP A 110 15.10 -17.88 10.34
N LEU A 111 15.69 -19.07 10.21
CA LEU A 111 15.05 -20.35 10.51
C LEU A 111 15.17 -20.77 11.98
N SER A 112 15.84 -19.97 12.84
CA SER A 112 16.06 -20.32 14.26
C SER A 112 14.78 -20.27 15.11
N SER A 113 13.68 -19.80 14.54
CA SER A 113 12.36 -19.72 15.15
C SER A 113 11.52 -21.01 15.00
N PHE A 114 12.10 -22.09 14.45
CA PHE A 114 11.50 -23.41 14.29
C PHE A 114 12.23 -24.49 15.10
#